data_AF-A0A497GQK1-F1
#
_entry.id   AF-A0A497GQK1-F1
#
_cell.length_a   1.000
_cell.length_b   1.000
_cell.length_c   1.000
_cell.angle_alpha   90.00
_cell.angle_beta   90.00
_cell.angle_gamma   90.00
#
_symmetry.space_group_name_H-M   'P 1'
#
loop_
_entity.id
_entity.type
_entity.pdbx_description
1 polymer ?
#
loop_
_entity_poly.entity_id
_entity_poly.type
_entity_poly.pdbx_seq_one_letter_code
_entity_poly.pdbx_strand_id
1 'polypeptide(L)'
;MKAGGVPSIDLVDVIDALQRLLAKHRGNSAVFRPKDIAKILDLPQNGYYYGLVNQYLRVLEERGYIEVYKNKKSVKYMITRNSPLWPKVQT
;
A
#
# COMPACT_ATOMS: atom_id res chain seq x y z
N MET A 1 0.67 -2.58 -28.67
CA MET A 1 1.09 -1.30 -28.05
C MET A 1 -0.17 -0.52 -27.71
N LYS A 2 -0.57 -0.41 -26.44
CA LYS A 2 -1.77 0.36 -26.05
C LYS A 2 -1.32 1.63 -25.31
N ALA A 3 -1.66 2.77 -25.92
CA ALA A 3 -1.74 4.14 -25.42
C ALA A 3 -0.81 4.56 -24.26
N GLY A 4 0.15 5.43 -24.56
CA GLY A 4 1.01 6.12 -23.60
C GLY A 4 0.29 7.19 -22.77
N GLY A 5 -0.75 6.80 -22.03
CA GLY A 5 -1.30 7.59 -20.93
C GLY A 5 -0.46 7.36 -19.67
N VAL A 6 -0.15 8.42 -18.93
CA VAL A 6 0.39 8.30 -17.57
C VAL A 6 -0.68 7.56 -16.74
N PRO A 7 -0.40 6.37 -16.18
CA PRO A 7 -1.37 5.70 -15.31
C PRO A 7 -1.75 6.63 -14.15
N SER A 8 -3.03 6.98 -14.10
CA SER A 8 -3.62 7.69 -12.98
C SER A 8 -4.03 6.66 -11.93
N ILE A 9 -3.71 6.95 -10.67
CA ILE A 9 -4.15 6.17 -9.52
C ILE A 9 -4.80 7.10 -8.51
N ASP A 10 -5.69 6.55 -7.70
CA ASP A 10 -6.30 7.25 -6.59
C ASP A 10 -6.15 6.49 -5.25
N LEU A 11 -6.83 6.97 -4.21
CA LEU A 11 -6.79 6.36 -2.89
C LEU A 11 -7.45 4.98 -2.85
N VAL A 12 -8.48 4.75 -3.68
CA VAL A 12 -9.21 3.48 -3.74
C VAL A 12 -8.32 2.39 -4.33
N ASP A 13 -7.56 2.71 -5.38
CA ASP A 13 -6.58 1.79 -5.97
C ASP A 13 -5.55 1.32 -4.92
N VAL A 14 -5.05 2.25 -4.12
CA VAL A 14 -4.08 1.93 -3.06
C VAL A 14 -4.71 1.02 -2.00
N ILE A 15 -5.97 1.25 -1.63
CA ILE A 15 -6.69 0.39 -0.68
C ILE A 15 -6.87 -1.03 -1.25
N ASP A 16 -7.27 -1.18 -2.52
CA ASP A 16 -7.39 -2.48 -3.18
C ASP A 16 -6.03 -3.22 -3.20
N ALA A 17 -4.95 -2.51 -3.51
CA ALA A 17 -3.61 -3.08 -3.49
C ALA A 17 -3.19 -3.55 -2.09
N LEU A 18 -3.56 -2.81 -1.03
CA LEU A 18 -3.31 -3.24 0.35
C LEU A 18 -4.15 -4.47 0.71
N GLN A 19 -5.41 -4.54 0.30
CA GLN A 19 -6.23 -5.73 0.51
C GLN A 19 -5.66 -6.97 -0.20
N ARG A 20 -5.18 -6.81 -1.45
CA ARG A 20 -4.48 -7.87 -2.19
C ARG A 20 -3.19 -8.30 -1.53
N LEU A 21 -2.43 -7.36 -0.95
CA LEU A 21 -1.24 -7.66 -0.15
C LEU A 21 -1.61 -8.50 1.09
N LEU A 22 -2.66 -8.09 1.80
CA LEU A 22 -3.11 -8.73 3.04
C LEU A 22 -3.71 -10.12 2.80
N ALA A 23 -4.43 -10.32 1.69
CA ALA A 23 -5.00 -11.62 1.32
C ALA A 23 -3.94 -12.74 1.19
N LYS A 24 -2.69 -12.37 0.88
CA LYS A 24 -1.56 -13.31 0.76
C LYS A 24 -0.77 -13.47 2.06
N HIS A 25 -1.03 -12.61 3.06
CA HIS A 25 -0.25 -12.58 4.29
C HIS A 25 -0.80 -13.57 5.31
N ARG A 26 0.08 -14.42 5.86
CA ARG A 26 -0.23 -15.28 7.01
C ARG A 26 0.37 -14.65 8.25
N GLY A 27 -0.45 -14.21 9.21
CA GLY A 27 0.02 -13.58 10.46
C GLY A 27 -0.91 -12.49 10.99
N ASN A 28 -0.40 -11.70 11.94
CA ASN A 28 -1.15 -10.63 12.62
C ASN A 28 -0.73 -9.21 12.18
N SER A 29 0.33 -9.10 11.38
CA SER A 29 0.79 -7.84 10.80
C SER A 29 1.44 -8.08 9.44
N ALA A 30 1.37 -7.07 8.57
CA ALA A 30 2.00 -7.04 7.26
C ALA A 30 2.83 -5.77 7.14
N VAL A 31 4.12 -5.91 6.82
CA VAL A 31 5.05 -4.79 6.64
C VAL A 31 5.42 -4.66 5.17
N PHE A 32 5.33 -3.46 4.62
CA PHE A 32 5.49 -3.20 3.19
C PHE A 32 6.10 -1.81 2.93
N ARG A 33 6.50 -1.57 1.69
CA ARG A 33 7.03 -0.29 1.21
C ARG A 33 6.15 0.26 0.08
N PRO A 34 6.23 1.57 -0.23
CA PRO A 34 5.51 2.16 -1.36
C PRO A 34 5.75 1.42 -2.69
N LYS A 35 6.99 0.95 -2.95
CA LYS A 35 7.30 0.17 -4.15
C LYS A 35 6.59 -1.18 -4.23
N ASP A 36 6.30 -1.79 -3.08
CA ASP A 36 5.63 -3.09 -3.05
C ASP A 36 4.15 -2.91 -3.48
N ILE A 37 3.52 -1.78 -3.10
CA ILE A 37 2.17 -1.39 -3.54
C ILE A 37 2.17 -0.97 -5.01
N ALA A 38 3.13 -0.16 -5.45
CA ALA A 38 3.26 0.21 -6.86
C ALA A 38 3.40 -1.02 -7.76
N LYS A 39 4.10 -2.06 -7.31
CA LYS A 39 4.21 -3.33 -8.01
C LYS A 39 2.88 -4.09 -8.08
N ILE A 40 2.05 -4.06 -7.04
CA ILE A 40 0.72 -4.71 -7.04
C ILE A 40 -0.23 -4.01 -8.02
N LEU A 41 -0.10 -2.69 -8.17
CA LEU A 41 -0.85 -1.85 -9.11
C LEU A 41 -0.29 -1.87 -10.54
N ASP A 42 0.74 -2.67 -10.82
CA ASP A 42 1.42 -2.72 -12.13
C ASP A 42 1.92 -1.34 -12.62
N LEU A 43 2.33 -0.47 -11.70
CA LEU A 43 2.84 0.86 -12.02
C LEU A 43 4.31 0.81 -12.43
N PRO A 44 4.76 1.77 -13.26
CA PRO A 44 6.18 1.91 -13.58
C PRO A 44 7.02 2.05 -12.31
N GLN A 45 8.08 1.26 -12.23
CA GLN A 45 8.93 1.11 -11.04
C GLN A 45 9.96 2.25 -10.92
N ASN A 46 9.47 3.48 -10.77
CA ASN A 46 10.29 4.69 -10.69
C ASN A 46 9.87 5.61 -9.52
N GLY A 47 10.71 6.63 -9.24
CA GLY A 47 10.54 7.51 -8.10
C GLY A 47 9.23 8.31 -8.09
N TYR A 48 8.69 8.63 -9.27
CA TYR A 48 7.42 9.36 -9.38
C TYR A 48 6.26 8.55 -8.80
N TYR A 49 6.06 7.31 -9.26
CA TYR A 49 4.96 6.46 -8.76
C TYR A 49 5.16 6.03 -7.30
N TYR A 50 6.40 5.83 -6.85
CA TYR A 50 6.67 5.59 -5.43
C TYR A 50 6.28 6.79 -4.57
N GLY A 51 6.57 8.01 -5.04
CA GLY A 51 6.18 9.24 -4.36
C GLY A 51 4.67 9.40 -4.29
N LEU A 52 3.97 9.15 -5.39
CA LEU A 52 2.50 9.23 -5.47
C LEU A 52 1.83 8.21 -4.54
N VAL A 53 2.23 6.95 -4.59
CA VAL A 53 1.74 5.91 -3.66
C VAL A 53 2.05 6.30 -2.20
N ASN A 54 3.23 6.84 -1.93
CA ASN A 54 3.60 7.29 -0.59
C ASN A 54 2.71 8.43 -0.07
N GLN A 55 2.24 9.34 -0.93
CA GLN A 55 1.29 10.38 -0.53
C GLN A 55 -0.03 9.75 -0.05
N TYR A 56 -0.58 8.78 -0.79
CA TYR A 56 -1.80 8.09 -0.37
C TYR A 56 -1.60 7.25 0.89
N LEU A 57 -0.45 6.58 1.05
CA LEU A 57 -0.13 5.86 2.27
C LEU A 57 -0.02 6.78 3.49
N ARG A 58 0.51 8.01 3.33
CA ARG A 58 0.48 9.02 4.41
C ARG A 58 -0.95 9.40 4.78
N VAL A 59 -1.83 9.61 3.81
CA VAL A 59 -3.25 9.89 4.09
C VAL A 59 -3.91 8.75 4.89
N LEU A 60 -3.59 7.49 4.56
CA LEU A 60 -4.10 6.34 5.30
C LEU A 60 -3.50 6.24 6.72
N GLU A 61 -2.25 6.62 6.88
CA GLU A 61 -1.57 6.64 8.18
C GLU A 61 -2.12 7.74 9.09
N GLU A 62 -2.27 8.97 8.57
CA GLU A 62 -2.88 10.09 9.29
C GLU A 62 -4.31 9.78 9.76
N ARG A 63 -5.02 8.93 9.01
CA ARG A 63 -6.37 8.43 9.36
C ARG A 63 -6.37 7.20 10.28
N GLY A 64 -5.19 6.70 10.67
CA GLY A 64 -5.05 5.56 11.58
C GLY A 64 -5.34 4.19 10.95
N TYR A 65 -5.38 4.08 9.62
CA TYR A 65 -5.59 2.79 8.95
C TYR A 65 -4.32 1.95 8.89
N ILE A 66 -3.15 2.59 8.85
CA ILE A 66 -1.84 1.96 8.80
C ILE A 66 -0.87 2.70 9.72
N GLU A 67 0.27 2.10 10.03
CA GLU A 67 1.30 2.68 10.91
C GLU A 67 2.64 2.83 10.18
N VAL A 68 3.43 3.85 10.50
CA VAL A 68 4.81 3.94 10.01
C VAL A 68 5.72 3.01 10.81
N TYR A 69 6.28 2.01 10.14
CA TYR A 69 7.34 1.17 10.67
C TYR A 69 8.71 1.81 10.37
N LYS A 70 9.16 2.72 11.24
CA LYS A 70 10.42 3.46 11.03
C LYS A 70 11.64 2.53 11.09
N ASN A 71 12.45 2.56 10.02
CA ASN A 71 13.84 2.10 10.02
C ASN A 71 14.72 3.27 9.55
N LYS A 72 15.93 3.42 10.12
CA LYS A 72 16.92 4.49 9.86
C LYS A 72 17.20 4.79 8.38
N LYS A 73 16.94 3.85 7.45
CA LYS A 73 17.29 3.97 6.02
C LYS A 73 16.10 4.01 5.04
N SER A 74 14.87 3.71 5.48
CA SER A 74 13.72 3.62 4.57
C SER A 74 12.39 3.67 5.31
N VAL A 75 11.42 4.41 4.77
CA VAL A 75 10.03 4.37 5.26
C VAL A 75 9.42 3.02 4.90
N LYS A 76 8.99 2.28 5.91
CA LYS A 76 8.11 1.12 5.77
C LYS A 76 6.80 1.47 6.44
N TYR A 77 5.73 0.84 5.96
CA TYR A 77 4.41 0.90 6.56
C TYR A 77 4.06 -0.47 7.10
N MET A 78 3.18 -0.50 8.08
CA MET A 78 2.66 -1.70 8.71
C MET A 78 1.13 -1.61 8.78
N ILE A 79 0.44 -2.69 8.42
CA ILE A 79 -0.95 -2.90 8.78
C ILE A 79 -1.00 -4.02 9.81
N THR A 80 -1.78 -3.85 10.86
CA THR A 80 -2.02 -4.88 11.87
C THR A 80 -3.44 -5.44 11.75
N ARG A 81 -3.69 -6.61 12.34
CA ARG A 81 -5.02 -7.25 12.36
C ARG A 81 -6.13 -6.38 12.95
N ASN A 82 -5.78 -5.37 13.74
CA ASN A 82 -6.73 -4.43 14.33
C ASN A 82 -7.13 -3.30 13.37
N SER A 83 -6.43 -3.16 12.24
CA SER A 83 -6.77 -2.16 11.23
C SER A 83 -8.14 -2.45 10.61
N PRO A 84 -8.96 -1.42 10.35
CA PRO A 84 -10.18 -1.56 9.56
C PRO A 84 -9.95 -2.11 8.14
N LEU A 85 -8.72 -1.99 7.62
CA LEU A 85 -8.34 -2.53 6.31
C LEU A 85 -8.01 -4.02 6.35
N TRP A 86 -7.88 -4.62 7.54
CA TRP A 86 -7.56 -6.03 7.66
C TRP A 86 -8.75 -6.89 7.20
N PRO A 87 -8.54 -7.86 6.30
CA PRO A 87 -9.63 -8.72 5.86
C PRO A 87 -10.21 -9.46 7.06
N LYS A 88 -11.48 -9.15 7.37
CA LYS A 88 -12.24 -9.90 8.35
C LYS A 88 -12.51 -11.26 7.72
N VAL A 89 -11.93 -12.31 8.31
CA VAL A 89 -12.21 -13.68 7.90
C VAL A 89 -13.72 -13.88 8.00
N GLN A 90 -14.38 -14.00 6.85
CA GLN A 90 -15.69 -14.66 6.79
C GLN A 90 -15.37 -16.14 6.97
N THR A 91 -15.55 -16.61 8.20
CA THR A 91 -15.65 -18.04 8.51
C THR A 91 -16.86 -18.62 7.82
#